data_AF-A0A133UWV0-F1
#
_entry.id   AF-A0A133UWV0-F1
#
_cell.length_a   1.000
_cell.length_b   1.000
_cell.length_c   1.000
_cell.angle_alpha   90.00
_cell.angle_beta   90.00
_cell.angle_gamma   90.00
#
_symmetry.space_group_name_H-M   'P 1'
#
loop_
_entity.id
_entity.type
_entity.pdbx_description
1 polymer ?
#
loop_
_entity_poly.entity_id
_entity_poly.type
_entity_poly.pdbx_seq_one_letter_code
_entity_poly.pdbx_strand_id
1 'polypeptide(L)'
;MEKWIEKYFFKNFHYKMYKKRPVVWQLQTPDKHFSAFIYYHKLDEDTLPKLDSIYINPLISYYSSQKEIAEKNEDAVEAKKMDDKVQDLKEFQNQIGEIIDSGYEPDLDEGVKHNFKPLEHLTPVEMK
;
A
#
# COMPACT_ATOMS: atom_id res chain seq x y z
N MET A 1 -19.02 -22.73 5.14
CA MET A 1 -18.62 -21.48 5.84
C MET A 1 -18.34 -20.36 4.83
N GLU A 2 -17.52 -20.60 3.80
CA GLU A 2 -17.21 -19.61 2.73
C GLU A 2 -18.44 -18.98 2.06
N LYS A 3 -19.42 -19.79 1.63
CA LYS A 3 -20.65 -19.28 0.99
C LYS A 3 -21.44 -18.29 1.87
N TRP A 4 -21.38 -18.46 3.20
CA TRP A 4 -22.05 -17.54 4.13
C TRP A 4 -21.29 -16.21 4.23
N ILE A 5 -19.96 -16.26 4.27
CA ILE A 5 -19.11 -15.05 4.27
C ILE A 5 -19.32 -14.27 2.97
N GLU A 6 -19.14 -14.91 1.82
CA GLU A 6 -19.19 -14.29 0.49
C GLU A 6 -20.58 -13.69 0.18
N LYS A 7 -21.66 -14.47 0.39
CA LYS A 7 -22.99 -14.09 -0.10
C LYS A 7 -23.86 -13.39 0.95
N TYR A 8 -23.60 -13.61 2.23
CA TYR A 8 -24.50 -13.19 3.30
C TYR A 8 -23.86 -12.15 4.22
N PHE A 9 -22.66 -12.42 4.75
CA PHE A 9 -21.99 -11.53 5.71
C PHE A 9 -21.68 -10.16 5.09
N PHE A 10 -20.96 -10.13 3.96
CA PHE A 10 -20.59 -8.86 3.34
C PHE A 10 -21.81 -8.07 2.88
N LYS A 11 -22.75 -8.73 2.21
CA LYS A 11 -23.96 -8.10 1.66
C LYS A 11 -24.92 -7.60 2.74
N ASN A 12 -25.18 -8.39 3.78
CA ASN A 12 -26.28 -8.13 4.71
C ASN A 12 -25.84 -7.52 6.04
N PHE A 13 -24.60 -7.73 6.49
CA PHE A 13 -24.09 -7.22 7.76
C PHE A 13 -23.00 -6.16 7.55
N HIS A 14 -21.85 -6.54 7.00
CA HIS A 14 -20.69 -5.67 6.90
C HIS A 14 -20.99 -4.37 6.13
N TYR A 15 -21.63 -4.48 4.95
CA TYR A 15 -21.94 -3.33 4.10
C TYR A 15 -22.91 -2.34 4.76
N LYS A 16 -23.87 -2.84 5.54
CA LYS A 16 -24.83 -1.99 6.28
C LYS A 16 -24.18 -1.34 7.49
N MET A 17 -23.38 -2.12 8.25
CA MET A 17 -22.68 -1.66 9.45
C MET A 17 -21.72 -0.51 9.13
N TYR A 18 -20.91 -0.67 8.07
CA TYR A 18 -19.90 0.33 7.68
C TYR A 18 -20.39 1.32 6.63
N LYS A 19 -21.70 1.39 6.38
CA LYS A 19 -22.31 2.32 5.41
C LYS A 19 -21.59 2.33 4.05
N LYS A 20 -21.29 1.14 3.52
CA LYS A 20 -20.58 0.92 2.24
C LYS A 20 -19.13 1.39 2.19
N ARG A 21 -18.50 1.67 3.33
CA ARG A 21 -17.10 2.13 3.39
C ARG A 21 -16.17 0.94 3.65
N PRO A 22 -15.07 0.78 2.88
CA PRO A 22 -14.07 -0.23 3.16
C PRO A 22 -13.41 0.03 4.53
N VAL A 23 -13.23 -1.04 5.30
CA VAL A 23 -12.49 -1.00 6.58
C VAL A 23 -11.02 -1.44 6.39
N VAL A 24 -10.74 -2.08 5.26
CA VAL A 24 -9.40 -2.48 4.83
C VAL A 24 -9.15 -1.87 3.46
N TRP A 25 -7.98 -1.27 3.28
CA TRP A 25 -7.59 -0.53 2.09
C TRP A 25 -6.30 -1.08 1.52
N GLN A 26 -6.27 -1.29 0.21
CA GLN A 26 -5.05 -1.71 -0.47
C GLN A 26 -4.30 -0.48 -0.97
N LEU A 27 -3.05 -0.34 -0.56
CA LEU A 27 -2.08 0.52 -1.22
C LEU A 27 -1.23 -0.35 -2.15
N GLN A 28 -0.93 0.14 -3.34
CA GLN A 28 -0.23 -0.63 -4.36
C GLN A 28 0.68 0.26 -5.18
N THR A 29 1.85 -0.25 -5.54
CA THR A 29 2.77 0.44 -6.45
C THR A 29 2.19 0.50 -7.86
N PRO A 30 2.54 1.51 -8.69
CA PRO A 30 2.05 1.63 -10.07
C PRO A 30 2.18 0.33 -10.90
N ASP A 31 3.34 -0.32 -10.83
CA ASP A 31 3.64 -1.54 -11.58
C ASP A 31 3.33 -2.83 -10.79
N LYS A 32 2.67 -2.69 -9.64
CA LYS A 32 2.15 -3.81 -8.84
C LYS A 32 3.24 -4.74 -8.30
N HIS A 33 4.47 -4.27 -8.16
CA HIS A 33 5.55 -5.04 -7.54
C HIS A 33 5.40 -5.14 -6.01
N PHE A 34 4.63 -4.24 -5.40
CA PHE A 34 4.29 -4.30 -3.98
C PHE A 34 2.85 -3.86 -3.73
N SER A 35 2.24 -4.44 -2.70
CA SER A 35 0.97 -3.97 -2.17
C SER A 35 0.84 -4.26 -0.68
N ALA A 36 0.19 -3.37 0.05
CA ALA A 36 -0.08 -3.50 1.47
C ALA A 36 -1.55 -3.27 1.77
N PHE A 37 -2.08 -3.97 2.78
CA PHE A 37 -3.43 -3.74 3.28
C PHE A 37 -3.39 -2.96 4.59
N ILE A 38 -3.99 -1.79 4.59
CA ILE A 38 -4.13 -0.89 5.73
C ILE A 38 -5.48 -1.13 6.39
N TYR A 39 -5.48 -1.39 7.70
CA TYR A 39 -6.70 -1.59 8.47
C TYR A 39 -7.11 -0.28 9.17
N TYR A 40 -8.30 0.23 8.82
CA TYR A 40 -8.75 1.56 9.22
C TYR A 40 -8.77 1.78 10.74
N HIS A 41 -9.25 0.81 11.54
CA HIS A 41 -9.31 0.99 13.00
C HIS A 41 -7.94 0.92 13.70
N LYS A 42 -6.86 0.74 12.94
CA LYS A 42 -5.47 0.78 13.40
C LYS A 42 -4.64 1.82 12.67
N LEU A 43 -5.29 2.66 11.86
CA LEU A 43 -4.65 3.75 11.17
C LEU A 43 -4.29 4.83 12.19
N ASP A 44 -3.01 5.20 12.19
CA ASP A 44 -2.39 6.20 13.05
C ASP A 44 -1.30 6.96 12.28
N GLU A 45 -0.75 8.02 12.88
CA GLU A 45 0.35 8.83 12.32
C GLU A 45 1.59 7.99 11.96
N ASP A 46 1.81 6.91 12.71
CA ASP A 46 2.92 5.99 12.54
C ASP A 46 2.74 4.99 11.39
N THR A 47 1.52 4.84 10.85
CA THR A 47 1.20 3.77 9.91
C THR A 47 2.02 3.87 8.62
N LEU A 48 2.13 5.09 8.05
CA LEU A 48 2.91 5.32 6.84
C LEU A 48 4.43 5.29 7.10
N PRO A 49 4.96 5.94 8.15
CA PRO A 49 6.36 5.77 8.54
C PRO A 49 6.77 4.30 8.73
N LYS A 50 5.94 3.49 9.39
CA LYS A 50 6.18 2.04 9.58
C LYS A 50 6.11 1.30 8.24
N LEU A 51 5.15 1.62 7.38
CA LEU A 51 5.05 1.03 6.04
C LEU A 51 6.36 1.25 5.27
N ASP A 52 6.87 2.47 5.30
CA ASP A 52 8.12 2.84 4.64
C ASP A 52 9.35 2.16 5.27
N SER A 53 9.58 2.36 6.56
CA SER A 53 10.81 1.92 7.22
C SER A 53 10.91 0.40 7.40
N ILE A 54 9.78 -0.29 7.63
CA ILE A 54 9.77 -1.72 7.96
C ILE A 54 9.58 -2.59 6.71
N TYR A 55 8.89 -2.10 5.67
CA TYR A 55 8.52 -2.92 4.52
C TYR A 55 9.15 -2.44 3.22
N ILE A 56 8.98 -1.16 2.86
CA ILE A 56 9.42 -0.64 1.56
C ILE A 56 10.95 -0.53 1.51
N ASN A 57 11.57 0.12 2.50
CA ASN A 57 13.01 0.32 2.57
C ASN A 57 13.83 -0.99 2.51
N PRO A 58 13.48 -2.03 3.29
CA PRO A 58 14.15 -3.33 3.18
C PRO A 58 13.96 -4.00 1.82
N LEU A 59 12.79 -3.84 1.19
CA LEU A 59 12.51 -4.42 -0.11
C LEU A 59 13.30 -3.73 -1.24
N ILE A 60 13.44 -2.41 -1.19
CA ILE A 60 14.33 -1.64 -2.09
C ILE A 60 15.77 -2.12 -1.94
N SER A 61 16.25 -2.27 -0.70
CA SER A 61 17.60 -2.76 -0.42
C SER A 61 17.83 -4.16 -0.96
N TYR A 62 16.84 -5.04 -0.79
CA TYR A 62 16.88 -6.41 -1.31
C TYR A 62 16.99 -6.43 -2.85
N TYR A 63 16.11 -5.75 -3.57
CA TYR A 63 16.15 -5.75 -5.04
C TYR A 63 17.38 -5.03 -5.60
N SER A 64 17.87 -3.99 -4.92
CA SER A 64 19.13 -3.33 -5.28
C SER A 64 20.31 -4.31 -5.17
N SER A 65 20.36 -5.11 -4.11
CA SER A 65 21.38 -6.16 -3.96
C SER A 65 21.25 -7.26 -5.03
N GLN A 66 20.02 -7.68 -5.36
CA GLN A 66 19.80 -8.66 -6.45
C GLN A 66 20.23 -8.11 -7.82
N LYS A 67 19.99 -6.82 -8.09
CA LYS A 67 20.48 -6.14 -9.28
C LYS A 67 21.99 -6.21 -9.37
N GLU A 68 22.71 -5.85 -8.32
CA GLU A 68 24.18 -5.90 -8.30
C GLU A 68 24.72 -7.32 -8.53
N ILE A 69 24.05 -8.34 -8.01
CA ILE A 69 24.42 -9.75 -8.24
C ILE A 69 24.21 -10.13 -9.71
N ALA A 70 23.08 -9.75 -10.30
CA ALA A 70 22.79 -10.01 -11.71
C ALA A 70 23.80 -9.30 -12.64
N GLU A 71 24.16 -8.05 -12.33
CA GLU A 71 25.20 -7.31 -13.05
C GLU A 71 26.56 -8.01 -12.99
N LYS A 72 26.96 -8.53 -11.82
CA LYS A 72 28.20 -9.31 -11.65
C LYS A 72 28.20 -10.63 -12.43
N ASN A 73 27.02 -11.20 -12.65
CA ASN A 73 26.83 -12.42 -13.44
C ASN A 73 26.64 -12.15 -14.94
N GLU A 74 26.75 -10.89 -15.38
CA GLU A 74 26.50 -10.45 -16.76
C GLU A 74 25.07 -10.76 -17.27
N ASP A 75 24.11 -10.93 -16.35
CA ASP A 75 22.69 -11.13 -16.67
C ASP A 75 21.96 -9.79 -16.76
N ALA A 76 22.04 -9.17 -17.93
CA ALA A 76 21.41 -7.87 -18.19
C ALA A 76 19.88 -7.90 -18.08
N VAL A 77 19.25 -9.06 -18.32
CA VAL A 77 17.78 -9.18 -18.27
C VAL A 77 17.30 -9.17 -16.83
N GLU A 78 17.92 -9.97 -15.96
CA GLU A 78 17.54 -9.99 -14.54
C GLU A 78 17.94 -8.68 -13.84
N ALA A 79 19.09 -8.09 -14.19
CA ALA A 79 19.50 -6.79 -13.67
C ALA A 79 18.47 -5.70 -13.97
N LYS A 80 17.99 -5.62 -15.22
CA LYS A 80 16.95 -4.67 -15.61
C LYS A 80 15.65 -4.90 -14.85
N LYS A 81 15.21 -6.15 -14.73
CA LYS A 81 13.98 -6.50 -14.01
C LYS A 81 14.05 -6.14 -12.52
N MET A 82 15.21 -6.29 -11.88
CA MET A 82 15.41 -5.83 -10.50
C MET A 82 15.42 -4.31 -10.41
N ASP A 83 16.00 -3.63 -11.40
CA ASP A 83 15.99 -2.16 -11.48
C ASP A 83 14.56 -1.61 -11.61
N ASP A 84 13.73 -2.19 -12.49
CA ASP A 84 12.32 -1.81 -12.67
C ASP A 84 11.55 -1.90 -11.33
N LYS A 85 11.78 -2.97 -10.55
CA LYS A 85 11.20 -3.12 -9.21
C LYS A 85 11.68 -2.06 -8.22
N VAL A 86 12.96 -1.71 -8.26
CA VAL A 86 13.54 -0.67 -7.40
C VAL A 86 12.94 0.69 -7.73
N GLN A 87 12.78 1.03 -9.02
CA GLN A 87 12.19 2.31 -9.43
C GLN A 87 10.72 2.41 -9.01
N ASP A 88 9.93 1.36 -9.26
CA ASP A 88 8.51 1.30 -8.86
C ASP A 88 8.33 1.49 -7.34
N LEU A 89 9.18 0.85 -6.53
CA LEU A 89 9.17 1.02 -5.07
C LEU A 89 9.62 2.40 -4.63
N LYS A 90 10.61 3.01 -5.30
CA LYS A 90 11.08 4.35 -4.99
C LYS A 90 10.06 5.42 -5.34
N GLU A 91 9.36 5.27 -6.46
CA GLU A 91 8.24 6.16 -6.82
C GLU A 91 7.16 6.13 -5.73
N PHE A 92 6.76 4.93 -5.32
CA PHE A 92 5.78 4.75 -4.24
C PHE A 92 6.27 5.27 -2.89
N GLN A 93 7.55 5.04 -2.55
CA GLN A 93 8.19 5.59 -1.35
C GLN A 93 8.16 7.12 -1.34
N ASN A 94 8.47 7.77 -2.47
CA ASN A 94 8.43 9.22 -2.58
C ASN A 94 7.02 9.77 -2.35
N GLN A 95 5.99 9.14 -2.94
CA GLN A 95 4.60 9.54 -2.73
C GLN A 95 4.18 9.39 -1.26
N ILE A 96 4.60 8.31 -0.59
CA ILE A 96 4.37 8.15 0.85
C ILE A 96 5.11 9.23 1.65
N GLY A 97 6.37 9.51 1.30
CA GLY A 97 7.19 10.54 1.93
C GLY A 97 6.53 11.92 1.87
N GLU A 98 6.01 12.31 0.70
CA GLU A 98 5.28 13.57 0.53
C GLU A 98 4.05 13.66 1.45
N ILE A 99 3.33 12.56 1.65
CA ILE A 99 2.16 12.52 2.55
C ILE A 99 2.62 12.64 4.01
N ILE A 100 3.68 11.94 4.41
CA ILE A 100 4.26 12.05 5.76
C ILE A 100 4.73 13.49 6.02
N ASP A 101 5.48 14.07 5.10
CA ASP A 101 6.04 15.43 5.20
C ASP A 101 4.95 16.51 5.24
N SER A 102 3.77 16.23 4.68
CA SER A 102 2.60 17.11 4.78
C SER A 102 1.97 17.15 6.19
N GLY A 103 2.44 16.32 7.13
CA GLY A 103 1.91 16.22 8.48
C GLY A 103 0.64 15.38 8.55
N TYR A 104 0.56 14.29 7.78
CA TYR A 104 -0.60 13.42 7.76
C TYR A 104 -0.85 12.74 9.12
N GLU A 105 -1.87 13.22 9.82
CA GLU A 105 -2.34 12.68 11.10
C GLU A 105 -3.80 12.26 10.97
N PRO A 106 -4.09 10.95 10.83
CA PRO A 106 -5.45 10.47 10.61
C PRO A 106 -6.30 10.53 11.88
N ASP A 107 -7.48 11.15 11.79
CA ASP A 107 -8.49 11.17 12.86
C ASP A 107 -9.63 10.20 12.54
N LEU A 108 -9.72 9.11 13.29
CA LEU A 108 -10.73 8.07 13.05
C LEU A 108 -12.18 8.58 13.17
N ASP A 109 -12.44 9.67 13.90
CA ASP A 109 -13.76 10.26 14.09
C ASP A 109 -14.24 11.06 12.86
N GLU A 110 -13.32 11.63 12.07
CA GLU A 110 -13.61 12.30 10.78
C GLU A 110 -14.07 11.31 9.70
N GLY A 111 -13.82 10.02 9.94
CA GLY A 111 -14.32 8.93 9.13
C GLY A 111 -13.45 8.60 7.91
N VAL A 112 -13.67 7.41 7.36
CA VAL A 112 -12.83 6.79 6.32
C VAL A 112 -12.52 7.70 5.12
N LYS A 113 -13.51 8.45 4.62
CA LYS A 113 -13.34 9.29 3.42
C LYS A 113 -12.36 10.44 3.66
N HIS A 114 -12.36 11.01 4.87
CA HIS A 114 -11.42 12.08 5.22
C HIS A 114 -10.00 11.53 5.25
N ASN A 115 -9.80 10.47 6.04
CA ASN A 115 -8.48 9.87 6.26
C ASN A 115 -7.86 9.26 5.00
N PHE A 116 -8.66 8.67 4.11
CA PHE A 116 -8.11 8.05 2.89
C PHE A 116 -7.97 9.01 1.71
N LYS A 117 -8.47 10.24 1.79
CA LYS A 117 -8.35 11.19 0.67
C LYS A 117 -6.89 11.47 0.27
N PRO A 118 -5.92 11.67 1.19
CA PRO A 118 -4.52 11.81 0.83
C PRO A 118 -3.93 10.55 0.17
N LEU A 119 -4.43 9.38 0.55
CA LEU A 119 -3.96 8.07 0.07
C LEU A 119 -4.64 7.60 -1.22
N GLU A 120 -5.67 8.30 -1.70
CA GLU A 120 -6.57 7.81 -2.76
C GLU A 120 -5.82 7.42 -4.04
N HIS A 121 -4.82 8.21 -4.43
CA HIS A 121 -4.00 7.98 -5.62
C HIS A 121 -3.05 6.78 -5.52
N LEU A 122 -2.84 6.25 -4.30
CA LEU A 122 -2.03 5.06 -4.03
C LEU A 122 -2.86 3.77 -4.05
N THR A 123 -4.17 3.89 -4.21
CA THR A 123 -5.10 2.75 -4.15
C THR A 123 -5.50 2.32 -5.55
N PRO A 124 -5.65 1.00 -5.81
CA PRO A 124 -6.19 0.50 -7.06
C PRO A 124 -7.73 0.59 -7.13
N VAL A 125 -8.40 1.13 -6.10
CA VAL A 125 -9.86 1.12 -5.94
C VAL A 125 -10.39 2.55 -5.87
N GLU A 126 -11.15 2.97 -6.88
CA GLU A 126 -11.82 4.26 -6.88
C GLU A 126 -12.97 4.32 -5.86
N MET A 127 -13.03 5.39 -5.06
CA MET A 127 -14.17 5.68 -4.20
C MET A 127 -15.35 6.20 -5.03
N LYS A 128 -16.45 5.44 -5.08
CA LYS A 128 -17.74 5.90 -5.63
C LYS A 128 -18.63 6.55 -4.57
#